data_AF-C8P9Y6-F1
#
_entry.id   AF-C8P9Y6-F1
#
_cell.length_a   1.000
_cell.length_b   1.000
_cell.length_c   1.000
_cell.angle_alpha   90.00
_cell.angle_beta   90.00
_cell.angle_gamma   90.00
#
_symmetry.space_group_name_H-M   'P 1'
#
loop_
_entity.id
_entity.type
_entity.pdbx_description
1 polymer ?
#
loop_
_entity_poly.entity_id
_entity_poly.type
_entity_poly.pdbx_seq_one_letter_code
_entity_poly.pdbx_strand_id
1 'polypeptide(L)'
;MKTKNVVITVVAVVLVLVGAYFAGRTLSKPAVDSSQETSTKAAAQQSSASSSSAASTSSSSTSADADQLDYNTITPMQTAAAIMYYAKDKLSDQNDWHSIYNANGIDLFQSNNTEHLSDPGRGVCWSLHPSNMAGGDTPTYTVGADGTVSYYHVTTVNQNKDKDPLLTVNLHDIINYVNSHHAVSDIKAKAQDIHATIDNQ
;
A
#
# COMPACT_ATOMS: atom_id res chain seq x y z
N MET A 1 -29.38 11.43 -37.50
CA MET A 1 -27.98 11.42 -37.96
C MET A 1 -27.22 12.67 -37.47
N LYS A 2 -27.10 12.90 -36.15
CA LYS A 2 -26.33 14.05 -35.60
C LYS A 2 -25.28 13.63 -34.56
N THR A 3 -25.36 12.42 -34.02
CA THR A 3 -24.46 11.90 -32.97
C THR A 3 -23.09 11.47 -33.50
N LYS A 4 -22.99 11.01 -34.76
CA LYS A 4 -21.73 10.51 -35.33
C LYS A 4 -20.64 11.60 -35.46
N ASN A 5 -21.02 12.85 -35.71
CA ASN A 5 -20.05 13.95 -35.89
C ASN A 5 -19.54 14.51 -34.55
N VAL A 6 -20.30 14.35 -33.47
CA VAL A 6 -19.90 14.80 -32.12
C VAL A 6 -18.83 13.86 -31.54
N VAL A 7 -19.00 12.55 -31.70
CA VAL A 7 -18.05 11.55 -31.17
C VAL A 7 -16.67 11.69 -31.82
N ILE A 8 -16.61 11.91 -33.14
CA ILE A 8 -15.33 12.08 -33.86
C ILE A 8 -14.59 13.34 -33.40
N THR A 9 -15.32 14.42 -33.10
CA THR A 9 -14.73 15.69 -32.64
C THR A 9 -14.15 15.56 -31.23
N VAL A 10 -14.82 14.84 -30.32
CA VAL A 10 -14.34 14.62 -28.94
C VAL A 10 -13.06 13.77 -28.92
N VAL A 11 -12.99 12.71 -29.73
CA VAL A 11 -11.81 11.83 -29.80
C VAL A 11 -10.58 12.58 -30.35
N ALA A 12 -10.76 13.47 -31.34
CA ALA A 12 -9.67 14.25 -31.89
C ALA A 12 -9.06 15.24 -30.88
N VAL A 13 -9.88 15.87 -30.02
CA VAL A 13 -9.40 16.81 -29.00
C VAL A 13 -8.63 16.09 -27.89
N VAL A 14 -9.05 14.89 -27.49
CA VAL A 14 -8.37 14.10 -26.46
C VAL A 14 -6.97 13.65 -26.93
N LEU A 15 -6.81 13.27 -28.20
CA LEU A 15 -5.52 12.82 -28.73
C LEU A 15 -4.47 13.94 -28.80
N VAL A 16 -4.88 15.18 -29.11
CA VAL A 16 -3.97 16.34 -29.14
C VAL A 16 -3.46 16.70 -27.73
N LEU A 17 -4.31 16.55 -26.70
CA LEU A 17 -3.93 16.83 -25.32
C LEU A 17 -2.98 15.78 -24.73
N VAL A 18 -3.14 14.50 -25.09
CA VAL A 18 -2.23 13.43 -24.63
C VAL A 18 -0.86 13.52 -25.33
N GLY A 19 -0.82 13.89 -26.61
CA GLY A 19 0.43 14.06 -27.36
C GLY A 19 1.33 15.19 -26.82
N ALA A 20 0.74 16.31 -26.39
CA ALA A 20 1.49 17.42 -25.81
C ALA A 20 2.06 17.12 -24.41
N TYR A 21 1.39 16.25 -23.64
CA TYR A 21 1.82 15.90 -22.28
C TYR A 21 3.08 15.00 -22.26
N PHE A 22 3.28 14.17 -23.29
CA PHE A 22 4.43 13.25 -23.37
C PHE A 22 5.70 13.87 -23.98
N ALA A 23 5.59 14.95 -24.77
CA ALA A 23 6.75 15.58 -25.40
C ALA A 23 7.63 16.42 -24.43
N GLY A 24 7.15 16.70 -23.21
CA GLY A 24 7.85 17.57 -22.25
C GLY A 24 8.73 16.86 -21.22
N ARG A 25 8.85 15.52 -21.22
CA ARG A 25 9.45 14.76 -20.09
C ARG A 25 10.78 14.06 -20.36
N THR A 26 11.44 14.35 -21.48
CA THR A 26 12.81 13.87 -21.75
C THR A 26 13.77 15.05 -21.88
N LEU A 27 14.54 15.31 -20.82
CA LEU A 27 15.81 16.06 -20.65
C LEU A 27 15.73 16.68 -19.23
N SER A 28 16.45 16.21 -18.22
CA SER A 28 17.91 16.30 -18.12
C SER A 28 18.44 15.33 -17.05
N LYS A 29 19.58 14.69 -17.34
CA LYS A 29 20.42 13.95 -16.37
C LYS A 29 21.24 14.93 -15.52
N PRO A 30 21.65 14.55 -14.30
CA PRO A 30 22.38 15.42 -13.38
C PRO A 30 23.86 15.56 -13.76
N ALA A 31 24.42 16.74 -13.50
CA ALA A 31 25.85 16.98 -13.57
C ALA A 31 26.55 16.39 -12.33
N VAL A 32 27.52 15.53 -12.59
CA VAL A 32 28.58 15.14 -11.65
C VAL A 32 29.52 16.33 -11.52
N ASP A 33 29.85 16.74 -10.30
CA ASP A 33 31.07 17.50 -10.06
C ASP A 33 31.94 16.80 -9.01
N SER A 34 33.20 16.70 -9.37
CA SER A 34 34.29 16.00 -8.69
C SER A 34 35.26 17.08 -8.25
N SER A 35 35.57 17.17 -6.96
CA SER A 35 36.72 17.93 -6.47
C SER A 35 37.21 17.37 -5.13
N GLN A 36 38.10 16.38 -5.27
CA GLN A 36 39.42 16.27 -4.62
C GLN A 36 39.80 17.38 -3.62
N GLU A 37 40.21 17.02 -2.39
CA GLU A 37 41.63 17.06 -1.95
C GLU A 37 41.81 16.84 -0.43
N THR A 38 42.87 16.07 -0.15
CA THR A 38 43.49 15.76 1.15
C THR A 38 44.43 16.88 1.57
N SER A 39 44.51 17.28 2.85
CA SER A 39 45.80 17.39 3.55
C SER A 39 45.67 17.66 5.07
N THR A 40 46.50 16.94 5.82
CA THR A 40 46.86 17.06 7.24
C THR A 40 47.89 18.18 7.46
N LYS A 41 47.84 18.90 8.61
CA LYS A 41 48.98 19.18 9.55
C LYS A 41 48.54 20.00 10.78
N ALA A 42 49.31 19.85 11.87
CA ALA A 42 48.99 20.18 13.26
C ALA A 42 49.59 21.50 13.83
N ALA A 43 49.02 21.90 14.99
CA ALA A 43 49.56 22.54 16.20
C ALA A 43 50.04 24.01 16.22
N ALA A 44 49.46 24.86 17.09
CA ALA A 44 49.98 25.19 18.44
C ALA A 44 49.28 26.39 19.15
N GLN A 45 49.14 26.25 20.50
CA GLN A 45 49.12 27.25 21.60
C GLN A 45 47.91 28.16 21.95
N GLN A 46 47.17 27.71 23.00
CA GLN A 46 47.06 28.30 24.35
C GLN A 46 46.56 29.75 24.56
N SER A 47 45.36 29.91 25.18
CA SER A 47 45.14 30.52 26.53
C SER A 47 43.66 30.83 26.81
N SER A 48 43.15 30.23 27.90
CA SER A 48 42.12 30.68 28.86
C SER A 48 41.07 31.75 28.47
N ALA A 49 39.79 31.35 28.44
CA ALA A 49 38.68 32.11 29.03
C ALA A 49 37.49 31.17 29.27
N SER A 50 37.00 31.13 30.51
CA SER A 50 35.81 30.41 30.93
C SER A 50 34.56 31.03 30.32
N SER A 51 33.79 30.26 29.56
CA SER A 51 32.39 30.56 29.29
C SER A 51 31.63 29.26 29.04
N SER A 52 30.73 28.96 29.99
CA SER A 52 29.72 27.90 29.92
C SER A 52 28.95 27.97 28.60
N SER A 53 29.28 27.08 27.68
CA SER A 53 28.53 26.83 26.46
C SER A 53 27.85 25.49 26.63
N ALA A 54 26.53 25.50 26.61
CA ALA A 54 25.70 24.31 26.63
C ALA A 54 26.18 23.37 25.53
N ALA A 55 26.46 22.12 25.90
CA ALA A 55 26.71 21.05 24.95
C ALA A 55 25.43 20.86 24.14
N SER A 56 25.34 21.52 22.99
CA SER A 56 24.47 21.09 21.91
C SER A 56 25.07 19.80 21.39
N THR A 57 24.70 18.69 22.05
CA THR A 57 24.83 17.36 21.48
C THR A 57 24.08 17.41 20.17
N SER A 58 24.84 17.60 19.09
CA SER A 58 24.35 17.41 17.74
C SER A 58 24.09 15.92 17.64
N SER A 59 22.86 15.53 17.95
CA SER A 59 22.33 14.22 17.61
C SER A 59 22.41 14.16 16.08
N SER A 60 23.52 13.63 15.59
CA SER A 60 23.58 12.92 14.33
C SER A 60 22.56 11.78 14.48
N SER A 61 21.29 12.08 14.20
CA SER A 61 20.33 11.06 13.84
C SER A 61 20.84 10.49 12.54
N THR A 62 21.71 9.50 12.65
CA THR A 62 21.82 8.46 11.65
C THR A 62 20.39 8.00 11.44
N SER A 63 19.79 8.43 10.33
CA SER A 63 18.51 7.91 9.89
C SER A 63 18.75 6.42 9.74
N ALA A 64 18.44 5.65 10.78
CA ALA A 64 18.22 4.23 10.63
C ALA A 64 17.20 4.16 9.49
N ASP A 65 17.55 3.45 8.41
CA ASP A 65 16.58 3.02 7.42
C ASP A 65 15.37 2.54 8.21
N ALA A 66 14.34 3.40 8.26
CA ALA A 66 13.17 3.13 9.07
C ALA A 66 12.58 1.88 8.46
N ASP A 67 12.49 0.82 9.26
CA ASP A 67 12.00 -0.47 8.82
C ASP A 67 10.61 -0.27 8.19
N GLN A 68 10.58 -0.18 6.86
CA GLN A 68 9.43 0.21 6.06
C GLN A 68 8.99 -0.98 5.21
N LEU A 69 7.69 -1.07 4.96
CA LEU A 69 7.18 -1.97 3.95
C LEU A 69 7.46 -1.37 2.57
N ASP A 70 8.03 -2.16 1.68
CA ASP A 70 8.24 -1.83 0.27
C ASP A 70 7.34 -2.68 -0.61
N TYR A 71 6.71 -2.06 -1.61
CA TYR A 71 5.77 -2.72 -2.50
C TYR A 71 6.37 -3.90 -3.27
N ASN A 72 7.66 -3.83 -3.62
CA ASN A 72 8.30 -4.86 -4.44
C ASN A 72 8.80 -6.04 -3.60
N THR A 73 8.97 -5.86 -2.29
CA THR A 73 9.49 -6.90 -1.39
C THR A 73 8.49 -7.36 -0.33
N ILE A 74 7.30 -6.77 -0.26
CA ILE A 74 6.25 -7.17 0.67
C ILE A 74 5.84 -8.62 0.41
N THR A 75 5.77 -9.43 1.46
CA THR A 75 5.34 -10.83 1.32
C THR A 75 3.82 -10.92 1.17
N PRO A 76 3.26 -12.04 0.67
CA PRO A 76 1.81 -12.19 0.57
C PRO A 76 1.10 -12.06 1.93
N MET A 77 1.71 -12.58 3.01
CA MET A 77 1.13 -12.51 4.36
C MET A 77 1.23 -11.09 4.94
N GLN A 78 2.31 -10.36 4.67
CA GLN A 78 2.39 -8.94 5.00
C GLN A 78 1.39 -8.11 4.21
N THR A 79 1.15 -8.46 2.94
CA THR A 79 0.15 -7.81 2.08
C THR A 79 -1.24 -7.98 2.67
N ALA A 80 -1.63 -9.22 3.02
CA ALA A 80 -2.91 -9.48 3.67
C ALA A 80 -3.05 -8.73 4.99
N ALA A 81 -2.01 -8.72 5.83
CA ALA A 81 -2.00 -7.97 7.09
C ALA A 81 -2.14 -6.45 6.87
N ALA A 82 -1.46 -5.87 5.89
CA ALA A 82 -1.56 -4.45 5.56
C ALA A 82 -2.96 -4.09 5.03
N ILE A 83 -3.54 -4.93 4.18
CA ILE A 83 -4.91 -4.77 3.66
C ILE A 83 -5.92 -4.78 4.81
N MET A 84 -5.80 -5.72 5.75
CA MET A 84 -6.65 -5.76 6.95
C MET A 84 -6.46 -4.54 7.85
N TYR A 85 -5.21 -4.12 8.09
CA TYR A 85 -4.91 -2.94 8.90
C TYR A 85 -5.54 -1.67 8.32
N TYR A 86 -5.46 -1.49 7.00
CA TYR A 86 -6.07 -0.36 6.34
C TYR A 86 -7.60 -0.41 6.43
N ALA A 87 -8.20 -1.59 6.21
CA ALA A 87 -9.64 -1.78 6.29
C ALA A 87 -10.19 -1.53 7.69
N LYS A 88 -9.54 -2.01 8.75
CA LYS A 88 -10.02 -1.83 10.13
C LYS A 88 -10.22 -0.35 10.49
N ASP A 89 -9.41 0.54 9.89
CA ASP A 89 -9.44 1.97 10.14
C ASP A 89 -10.37 2.71 9.16
N LYS A 90 -10.32 2.37 7.86
CA LYS A 90 -11.08 3.07 6.82
C LYS A 90 -12.52 2.57 6.65
N LEU A 91 -12.78 1.35 7.07
CA LEU A 91 -14.10 0.73 7.09
C LEU A 91 -14.54 0.51 8.54
N SER A 92 -14.37 1.52 9.40
CA SER A 92 -14.67 1.45 10.84
C SER A 92 -16.12 1.05 11.14
N ASP A 93 -17.04 1.38 10.25
CA ASP A 93 -18.47 1.07 10.37
C ASP A 93 -18.80 -0.38 9.95
N GLN A 94 -17.80 -1.10 9.45
CA GLN A 94 -17.88 -2.50 9.04
C GLN A 94 -17.21 -3.38 10.09
N ASN A 95 -18.01 -3.85 11.04
CA ASN A 95 -17.52 -4.60 12.22
C ASN A 95 -16.66 -5.82 11.86
N ASP A 96 -16.89 -6.45 10.71
CA ASP A 96 -16.19 -7.66 10.31
C ASP A 96 -14.69 -7.40 10.06
N TRP A 97 -14.34 -6.27 9.42
CA TRP A 97 -12.95 -5.88 9.17
C TRP A 97 -12.20 -5.54 10.47
N HIS A 98 -12.90 -4.91 11.42
CA HIS A 98 -12.35 -4.67 12.74
C HIS A 98 -12.15 -5.98 13.53
N SER A 99 -13.13 -6.88 13.46
CA SER A 99 -13.12 -8.15 14.18
C SER A 99 -12.03 -9.08 13.66
N ILE A 100 -11.87 -9.20 12.34
CA ILE A 100 -10.88 -10.10 11.74
C ILE A 100 -9.44 -9.65 12.03
N TYR A 101 -9.17 -8.34 12.01
CA TYR A 101 -7.82 -7.84 12.32
C TYR A 101 -7.41 -8.18 13.77
N ASN A 102 -8.38 -8.15 14.70
CA ASN A 102 -8.16 -8.45 16.11
C ASN A 102 -8.29 -9.94 16.46
N ALA A 103 -8.64 -10.81 15.51
CA ALA A 103 -8.72 -12.25 15.74
C ALA A 103 -7.32 -12.85 15.96
N ASN A 104 -7.24 -13.96 16.71
CA ASN A 104 -6.01 -14.75 16.83
C ASN A 104 -6.05 -15.90 15.83
N GLY A 105 -5.02 -16.02 15.00
CA GLY A 105 -4.96 -16.96 13.89
C GLY A 105 -5.89 -16.51 12.77
N ILE A 106 -5.35 -16.38 11.57
CA ILE A 106 -6.12 -16.07 10.37
C ILE A 106 -5.79 -17.07 9.28
N ASP A 107 -6.80 -17.73 8.77
CA ASP A 107 -6.69 -18.55 7.57
C ASP A 107 -7.09 -17.69 6.36
N LEU A 108 -6.15 -17.54 5.44
CA LEU A 108 -6.31 -16.80 4.19
C LEU A 108 -6.66 -17.79 3.08
N PHE A 109 -7.92 -17.76 2.64
CA PHE A 109 -8.41 -18.63 1.58
C PHE A 109 -8.39 -17.89 0.25
N GLN A 110 -7.77 -18.50 -0.76
CA GLN A 110 -7.83 -18.01 -2.13
C GLN A 110 -8.88 -18.79 -2.91
N SER A 111 -9.73 -18.08 -3.66
CA SER A 111 -10.70 -18.70 -4.57
C SER A 111 -10.67 -18.02 -5.94
N ASN A 112 -10.95 -18.80 -6.99
CA ASN A 112 -11.20 -18.30 -8.35
C ASN A 112 -12.68 -17.97 -8.59
N ASN A 113 -13.56 -18.24 -7.63
CA ASN A 113 -14.97 -17.90 -7.75
C ASN A 113 -15.20 -16.41 -7.45
N THR A 114 -15.13 -15.60 -8.51
CA THR A 114 -15.39 -14.17 -8.46
C THR A 114 -16.67 -13.77 -9.21
N GLU A 115 -17.53 -14.72 -9.57
CA GLU A 115 -18.67 -14.52 -10.48
C GLU A 115 -19.76 -13.59 -9.92
N HIS A 116 -19.70 -13.31 -8.62
CA HIS A 116 -20.60 -12.41 -7.90
C HIS A 116 -19.90 -11.15 -7.38
N LEU A 117 -18.72 -10.81 -7.91
CA LEU A 117 -17.98 -9.59 -7.58
C LEU A 117 -18.01 -8.66 -8.79
N SER A 118 -18.42 -7.42 -8.59
CA SER A 118 -18.43 -6.40 -9.66
C SER A 118 -17.02 -5.99 -10.13
N ASP A 119 -16.00 -6.22 -9.30
CA ASP A 119 -14.58 -6.01 -9.63
C ASP A 119 -13.73 -7.23 -9.19
N PRO A 120 -13.59 -8.24 -10.06
CA PRO A 120 -12.93 -9.50 -9.72
C PRO A 120 -11.40 -9.38 -9.60
N GLY A 121 -10.80 -8.20 -9.83
CA GLY A 121 -9.35 -8.02 -9.88
C GLY A 121 -8.69 -8.95 -10.91
N ARG A 122 -7.75 -9.80 -10.46
CA ARG A 122 -7.08 -10.82 -11.30
C ARG A 122 -7.89 -12.12 -11.49
N GLY A 123 -9.20 -12.09 -11.23
CA GLY A 123 -10.06 -13.30 -11.28
C GLY A 123 -9.84 -14.22 -10.08
N VAL A 124 -9.33 -13.65 -8.98
CA VAL A 124 -9.15 -14.34 -7.70
C VAL A 124 -9.59 -13.40 -6.58
N CYS A 125 -10.20 -13.98 -5.55
CA CYS A 125 -10.53 -13.30 -4.31
C CYS A 125 -9.86 -14.00 -3.14
N TRP A 126 -9.69 -13.24 -2.06
CA TRP A 126 -9.13 -13.72 -0.80
C TRP A 126 -10.12 -13.48 0.33
N SER A 127 -10.48 -14.54 1.03
CA SER A 127 -11.39 -14.51 2.19
C SER A 127 -10.60 -14.79 3.47
N LEU A 128 -10.90 -14.03 4.53
CA LEU A 128 -10.15 -14.02 5.78
C LEU A 128 -10.98 -14.65 6.90
N HIS A 129 -10.58 -15.83 7.38
CA HIS A 129 -11.27 -16.54 8.44
C HIS A 129 -10.46 -16.55 9.74
N PRO A 130 -11.07 -16.35 10.91
CA PRO A 130 -10.42 -16.70 12.16
C PRO A 130 -10.14 -18.22 12.19
N SER A 131 -8.91 -18.65 12.48
CA SER A 131 -8.53 -20.08 12.40
C SER A 131 -9.30 -20.98 13.39
N ASN A 132 -9.93 -20.38 14.41
CA ASN A 132 -10.73 -21.11 15.40
C ASN A 132 -12.23 -21.19 15.06
N MET A 133 -12.66 -20.67 13.91
CA MET A 133 -14.06 -20.73 13.46
C MET A 133 -14.18 -21.47 12.13
N ALA A 134 -15.11 -22.43 12.10
CA ALA A 134 -15.47 -23.12 10.86
C ALA A 134 -16.65 -22.39 10.18
N GLY A 135 -16.37 -21.78 9.03
CA GLY A 135 -17.38 -21.15 8.18
C GLY A 135 -17.90 -19.80 8.68
N GLY A 136 -18.80 -19.21 7.90
CA GLY A 136 -19.38 -17.89 8.14
C GLY A 136 -19.06 -16.89 7.02
N ASP A 137 -19.80 -15.80 7.03
CA ASP A 137 -19.59 -14.66 6.16
C ASP A 137 -18.29 -13.95 6.59
N THR A 138 -17.28 -13.94 5.72
CA THR A 138 -15.97 -13.37 6.04
C THR A 138 -15.55 -12.20 5.15
N PRO A 139 -14.80 -11.23 5.71
CA PRO A 139 -14.17 -10.17 4.94
C PRO A 139 -13.42 -10.73 3.74
N THR A 140 -13.75 -10.19 2.57
CA THR A 140 -13.20 -10.64 1.30
C THR A 140 -12.65 -9.45 0.53
N TYR A 141 -11.50 -9.64 -0.13
CA TYR A 141 -10.93 -8.62 -1.01
C TYR A 141 -10.42 -9.23 -2.32
N THR A 142 -10.26 -8.39 -3.33
CA THR A 142 -9.58 -8.72 -4.60
C THR A 142 -8.40 -7.79 -4.79
N VAL A 143 -7.46 -8.19 -5.66
CA VAL A 143 -6.27 -7.42 -6.03
C VAL A 143 -6.11 -7.49 -7.55
N GLY A 144 -6.12 -6.33 -8.19
CA GLY A 144 -5.96 -6.13 -9.63
C GLY A 144 -4.53 -6.30 -10.13
N ALA A 145 -4.36 -6.28 -11.45
CA ALA A 145 -3.04 -6.34 -12.09
C ALA A 145 -2.14 -5.15 -11.73
N ASP A 146 -2.76 -3.99 -11.57
CA ASP A 146 -2.20 -2.68 -11.20
C ASP A 146 -2.05 -2.47 -9.68
N GLY A 147 -2.36 -3.50 -8.88
CA GLY A 147 -2.34 -3.40 -7.42
C GLY A 147 -3.57 -2.73 -6.82
N THR A 148 -4.64 -2.50 -7.59
CA THR A 148 -5.91 -2.01 -7.06
C THR A 148 -6.55 -3.06 -6.15
N VAL A 149 -6.81 -2.70 -4.89
CA VAL A 149 -7.44 -3.55 -3.88
C VAL A 149 -8.90 -3.12 -3.73
N SER A 150 -9.82 -4.06 -3.91
CA SER A 150 -11.26 -3.86 -3.75
C SER A 150 -11.77 -4.69 -2.57
N TYR A 151 -12.45 -4.05 -1.62
CA TYR A 151 -12.93 -4.63 -0.37
C TYR A 151 -14.42 -4.96 -0.45
N TYR A 152 -14.86 -6.13 -0.01
CA TYR A 152 -16.25 -6.56 -0.11
C TYR A 152 -16.86 -6.86 1.25
N HIS A 153 -18.15 -6.57 1.36
CA HIS A 153 -19.01 -7.09 2.42
C HIS A 153 -19.74 -8.33 1.92
N VAL A 154 -19.97 -9.31 2.79
CA VAL A 154 -20.54 -10.59 2.36
C VAL A 154 -22.01 -10.46 1.98
N THR A 155 -22.73 -9.52 2.59
CA THR A 155 -24.18 -9.36 2.40
C THR A 155 -24.59 -8.23 1.47
N THR A 156 -23.67 -7.34 1.08
CA THR A 156 -24.01 -6.15 0.28
C THR A 156 -23.99 -6.50 -1.20
N VAL A 157 -25.16 -6.42 -1.85
CA VAL A 157 -25.31 -6.70 -3.29
C VAL A 157 -26.05 -5.57 -4.01
N ASN A 158 -25.71 -5.37 -5.28
CA ASN A 158 -26.33 -4.40 -6.17
C ASN A 158 -27.60 -4.98 -6.84
N GLN A 159 -28.21 -4.21 -7.76
CA GLN A 159 -29.43 -4.62 -8.46
C GLN A 159 -29.27 -5.88 -9.33
N ASN A 160 -28.05 -6.18 -9.77
CA ASN A 160 -27.72 -7.38 -10.53
C ASN A 160 -27.36 -8.57 -9.61
N LYS A 161 -27.41 -8.36 -8.28
CA LYS A 161 -27.01 -9.29 -7.21
C LYS A 161 -25.51 -9.53 -7.09
N ASP A 162 -24.70 -8.75 -7.79
CA ASP A 162 -23.24 -8.75 -7.60
C ASP A 162 -22.88 -7.90 -6.39
N LYS A 163 -21.75 -8.19 -5.74
CA LYS A 163 -21.22 -7.40 -4.63
C LYS A 163 -20.46 -6.21 -5.18
N ASP A 164 -20.87 -5.01 -4.79
CA ASP A 164 -20.10 -3.79 -5.02
C ASP A 164 -18.99 -3.68 -3.96
N PRO A 165 -17.80 -3.20 -4.33
CA PRO A 165 -16.76 -2.96 -3.35
C PRO A 165 -17.20 -1.85 -2.39
N LEU A 166 -17.00 -2.08 -1.08
CA LEU A 166 -17.12 -1.09 -0.02
C LEU A 166 -16.13 0.06 -0.20
N LEU A 167 -14.93 -0.28 -0.69
CA LEU A 167 -13.82 0.62 -0.92
C LEU A 167 -12.90 0.03 -1.96
N THR A 168 -12.30 0.90 -2.77
CA THR A 168 -11.25 0.54 -3.73
C THR A 168 -10.07 1.51 -3.56
N VAL A 169 -8.86 0.97 -3.45
CA VAL A 169 -7.63 1.75 -3.18
C VAL A 169 -6.41 1.04 -3.75
N ASN A 170 -5.35 1.76 -4.12
CA ASN A 170 -4.13 1.11 -4.58
C ASN A 170 -3.32 0.54 -3.41
N LEU A 171 -2.72 -0.64 -3.58
CA LEU A 171 -1.87 -1.27 -2.58
C LEU A 171 -0.66 -0.40 -2.19
N HIS A 172 -0.13 0.44 -3.09
CA HIS A 172 0.90 1.42 -2.71
C HIS A 172 0.39 2.40 -1.65
N ASP A 173 -0.86 2.86 -1.74
CA ASP A 173 -1.44 3.79 -0.76
C ASP A 173 -1.69 3.11 0.59
N ILE A 174 -2.08 1.83 0.58
CA ILE A 174 -2.18 1.00 1.78
C ILE A 174 -0.81 0.88 2.47
N ILE A 175 0.25 0.57 1.70
CA ILE A 175 1.61 0.45 2.23
C ILE A 175 2.10 1.79 2.78
N ASN A 176 1.88 2.88 2.06
CA ASN A 176 2.21 4.23 2.52
C ASN A 176 1.47 4.59 3.81
N TYR A 177 0.19 4.20 3.92
CA TYR A 177 -0.60 4.39 5.13
C TYR A 177 0.02 3.66 6.32
N VAL A 178 0.35 2.37 6.18
CA VAL A 178 1.04 1.59 7.22
C VAL A 178 2.36 2.24 7.64
N ASN A 179 3.20 2.63 6.66
CA ASN A 179 4.51 3.23 6.93
C ASN A 179 4.37 4.57 7.66
N SER A 180 3.44 5.43 7.23
CA SER A 180 3.19 6.73 7.85
C SER A 180 2.53 6.64 9.23
N HIS A 181 1.84 5.53 9.52
CA HIS A 181 1.27 5.23 10.84
C HIS A 181 2.26 4.49 11.77
N HIS A 182 3.50 4.28 11.33
CA HIS A 182 4.52 3.53 12.07
C HIS A 182 4.08 2.11 12.49
N ALA A 183 3.19 1.49 11.70
CA ALA A 183 2.57 0.20 12.02
C ALA A 183 3.31 -1.01 11.42
N VAL A 184 4.52 -0.82 10.88
CA VAL A 184 5.27 -1.86 10.15
C VAL A 184 5.56 -3.07 11.03
N SER A 185 5.98 -2.85 12.27
CA SER A 185 6.22 -3.94 13.24
C SER A 185 4.96 -4.74 13.52
N ASP A 186 3.81 -4.07 13.65
CA ASP A 186 2.52 -4.72 13.88
C ASP A 186 2.11 -5.55 12.67
N ILE A 187 2.31 -5.04 11.45
CA ILE A 187 2.06 -5.81 10.22
C ILE A 187 2.95 -7.05 10.15
N LYS A 188 4.24 -6.92 10.47
CA LYS A 188 5.16 -8.06 10.46
C LYS A 188 4.79 -9.12 11.49
N ALA A 189 4.40 -8.70 12.69
CA ALA A 189 3.92 -9.59 13.73
C ALA A 189 2.61 -10.26 13.32
N LYS A 190 1.64 -9.49 12.83
CA LYS A 190 0.35 -9.99 12.37
C LYS A 190 0.49 -10.97 11.20
N ALA A 191 1.43 -10.74 10.30
CA ALA A 191 1.71 -11.64 9.20
C ALA A 191 2.17 -13.04 9.64
N GLN A 192 2.75 -13.18 10.85
CA GLN A 192 3.11 -14.50 11.40
C GLN A 192 1.89 -15.30 11.88
N ASP A 193 0.75 -14.63 12.06
CA ASP A 193 -0.51 -15.19 12.52
C ASP A 193 -1.42 -15.59 11.34
N ILE A 194 -0.98 -15.36 10.10
CA ILE A 194 -1.74 -15.65 8.88
C ILE A 194 -1.21 -16.93 8.22
N HIS A 195 -2.09 -17.89 8.01
CA HIS A 195 -1.83 -19.13 7.29
C HIS A 195 -2.54 -19.12 5.94
N ALA A 196 -1.78 -19.32 4.87
CA ALA A 196 -2.38 -19.47 3.54
C ALA A 196 -2.97 -20.87 3.38
N THR A 197 -4.27 -20.94 3.10
CA THR A 197 -4.95 -22.18 2.75
C THR A 197 -5.33 -22.13 1.27
N ILE A 198 -4.75 -23.06 0.50
CA ILE A 198 -5.10 -23.23 -0.91
C ILE A 198 -6.22 -24.25 -0.96
N ASP A 199 -7.42 -23.81 -1.32
CA ASP A 199 -8.52 -24.72 -1.60
C ASP A 199 -8.31 -25.30 -3.00
N ASN A 200 -7.76 -26.52 -3.07
CA ASN A 200 -7.65 -27.27 -4.31
C ASN A 200 -9.02 -27.88 -4.63
N GLN A 201 -9.94 -27.08 -5.16
CA GLN A 201 -11.17 -27.58 -5.79
C GLN A 201 -10.88 -27.94 -7.25
#